data_AF-A0A2E7I6H7-F1
#
_entry.id   AF-A0A2E7I6H7-F1
#
_cell.length_a   1.000
_cell.length_b   1.000
_cell.length_c   1.000
_cell.angle_alpha   90.00
_cell.angle_beta   90.00
_cell.angle_gamma   90.00
#
_symmetry.space_group_name_H-M   'P 1'
#
loop_
_entity.id
_entity.type
_entity.pdbx_description
1 polymer ?
#
loop_
_entity_poly.entity_id
_entity_poly.type
_entity_poly.pdbx_seq_one_letter_code
_entity_poly.pdbx_strand_id
1 'polypeptide(L)'
;MDTALLVNLAYIASSILFIVGLKMLGSPDTARRGNFLSSSGMLLAVLITLLDQNIIDYRFIAGALAAGSVVGYFAATKVKMTSMPEMV
;
A
#
# COMPACT_ATOMS: atom_id res chain seq x y z
N MET A 1 -26.29 1.52 -4.77
CA MET A 1 -25.27 1.12 -3.78
C MET A 1 -24.66 2.41 -3.26
N ASP A 2 -24.67 2.62 -1.95
CA ASP A 2 -24.06 3.80 -1.33
C ASP A 2 -22.53 3.70 -1.47
N THR A 3 -21.90 4.70 -2.10
CA THR A 3 -20.46 4.73 -2.31
C THR A 3 -19.70 4.73 -0.99
N ALA A 4 -20.25 5.40 0.04
CA ALA A 4 -19.67 5.41 1.37
C ALA A 4 -19.63 4.01 2.00
N LEU A 5 -20.68 3.21 1.79
CA LEU A 5 -20.70 1.81 2.25
C LEU A 5 -19.61 0.99 1.56
N LEU A 6 -19.45 1.14 0.24
CA LEU A 6 -18.41 0.44 -0.51
C LEU A 6 -17.01 0.82 -0.03
N VAL A 7 -16.76 2.12 0.19
CA VAL A 7 -15.50 2.64 0.73
C VAL A 7 -15.19 2.02 2.10
N ASN A 8 -16.16 2.03 3.01
CA ASN A 8 -16.01 1.48 4.34
C ASN A 8 -15.73 -0.03 4.32
N LEU A 9 -16.44 -0.79 3.48
CA LEU A 9 -16.20 -2.23 3.34
C LEU A 9 -14.82 -2.53 2.78
N ALA A 10 -14.34 -1.75 1.81
CA ALA A 10 -13.01 -1.90 1.26
C ALA A 10 -11.90 -1.56 2.29
N TYR A 11 -12.13 -0.57 3.16
CA TYR A 11 -11.21 -0.29 4.28
C TYR A 11 -11.15 -1.44 5.28
N ILE A 12 -12.29 -2.07 5.61
CA ILE A 12 -12.31 -3.27 6.45
C ILE A 12 -11.55 -4.41 5.77
N ALA A 13 -11.80 -4.66 4.48
CA ALA A 13 -11.10 -5.68 3.71
C ALA A 13 -9.59 -5.43 3.66
N SER A 14 -9.17 -4.19 3.40
CA SER A 14 -7.75 -3.79 3.39
C SER A 14 -7.10 -3.99 4.76
N SER A 15 -7.80 -3.64 5.84
CA SER A 15 -7.32 -3.84 7.21
C SER A 15 -7.12 -5.32 7.54
N ILE A 16 -8.04 -6.20 7.12
CA ILE A 16 -7.89 -7.64 7.27
C ILE A 16 -6.64 -8.15 6.52
N LEU A 17 -6.43 -7.69 5.28
CA LEU A 17 -5.24 -8.06 4.50
C LEU A 17 -3.94 -7.62 5.20
N PHE A 18 -3.90 -6.43 5.80
CA PHE A 18 -2.75 -5.97 6.58
C PHE A 18 -2.51 -6.82 7.83
N ILE A 19 -3.55 -7.11 8.60
CA ILE A 19 -3.43 -7.91 9.83
C ILE A 19 -2.90 -9.31 9.52
N VAL A 20 -3.46 -9.96 8.50
CA VAL A 20 -3.01 -11.30 8.08
C VAL A 20 -1.60 -11.23 7.50
N GLY A 21 -1.30 -10.22 6.69
CA GLY A 21 0.02 -10.02 6.09
C GLY A 21 1.11 -9.82 7.15
N LEU A 22 0.87 -8.96 8.15
CA LEU A 22 1.78 -8.74 9.27
C LEU A 22 1.98 -10.00 10.11
N LYS A 23 0.92 -10.76 10.38
CA LYS A 23 1.03 -12.05 11.07
C LYS A 23 1.94 -13.03 10.31
N MET A 24 1.84 -13.04 8.98
CA MET A 24 2.67 -13.89 8.12
C MET A 24 4.13 -13.42 8.02
N LEU A 25 4.40 -12.12 8.18
CA LEU A 25 5.77 -11.61 8.23
C LEU A 25 6.55 -12.10 9.46
N GLY A 26 5.87 -12.57 10.50
CA GLY A 26 6.49 -13.13 11.71
C GLY A 26 7.14 -14.51 11.53
N SER A 27 6.97 -15.20 10.39
CA SER A 27 7.63 -16.48 10.10
C SER A 27 8.36 -16.45 8.76
N PRO A 28 9.63 -16.93 8.68
CA PRO A 28 10.38 -16.97 7.43
C PRO A 28 9.68 -17.71 6.28
N ASP A 29 8.94 -18.78 6.61
CA ASP A 29 8.26 -19.63 5.61
C ASP A 29 7.11 -18.89 4.91
N THR A 30 6.44 -17.99 5.64
CA THR A 30 5.27 -17.25 5.13
C THR A 30 5.57 -15.80 4.81
N ALA A 31 6.74 -15.26 5.17
CA ALA A 31 7.10 -13.85 5.02
C ALA A 31 6.91 -13.29 3.60
N ARG A 32 7.34 -14.01 2.57
CA ARG A 32 7.16 -13.57 1.17
C ARG A 32 5.68 -13.39 0.79
N ARG A 33 4.83 -14.32 1.22
CA ARG A 33 3.38 -14.26 0.99
C ARG A 33 2.73 -13.16 1.84
N GLY A 34 3.21 -12.97 3.09
CA GLY A 34 2.77 -11.90 3.96
C GLY A 34 2.99 -10.52 3.34
N ASN A 35 4.20 -10.28 2.81
CA ASN A 35 4.51 -9.04 2.12
C ASN A 35 3.59 -8.78 0.91
N PHE A 36 3.34 -9.82 0.09
CA PHE A 36 2.42 -9.70 -1.05
C PHE A 36 1.00 -9.34 -0.61
N LEU A 37 0.49 -9.97 0.46
CA LEU A 37 -0.83 -9.70 1.00
C LEU A 37 -0.96 -8.26 1.53
N SER A 38 0.04 -7.79 2.29
CA SER A 38 0.10 -6.40 2.77
C SER A 38 0.17 -5.40 1.62
N SER A 39 0.99 -5.64 0.60
CA SER A 39 1.07 -4.76 -0.57
C SER A 39 -0.23 -4.70 -1.37
N SER A 40 -0.96 -5.82 -1.45
CA SER A 40 -2.28 -5.88 -2.09
C SER A 40 -3.33 -5.11 -1.28
N GLY A 41 -3.28 -5.19 0.05
CA GLY A 41 -4.11 -4.39 0.96
C GLY A 41 -3.86 -2.89 0.79
N MET A 42 -2.58 -2.48 0.65
CA MET A 42 -2.22 -1.09 0.36
C MET A 42 -2.78 -0.62 -0.98
N LEU A 43 -2.64 -1.43 -2.03
CA LEU A 43 -3.17 -1.10 -3.36
C LEU A 43 -4.70 -0.94 -3.33
N LEU A 44 -5.42 -1.86 -2.67
CA LEU A 44 -6.87 -1.78 -2.51
C LEU A 44 -7.30 -0.49 -1.80
N ALA A 45 -6.62 -0.15 -0.69
CA ALA A 45 -6.89 1.06 0.06
C ALA A 45 -6.68 2.32 -0.78
N VAL A 46 -5.57 2.42 -1.51
CA VAL A 46 -5.32 3.56 -2.41
C VAL A 46 -6.40 3.68 -3.47
N LEU A 47 -6.75 2.58 -4.15
CA LEU A 47 -7.75 2.59 -5.22
C LEU A 47 -9.15 3.01 -4.72
N ILE A 48 -9.57 2.53 -3.55
CA ILE A 48 -10.89 2.90 -3.01
C ILE A 48 -10.91 4.34 -2.48
N THR A 49 -9.81 4.85 -1.91
CA THR A 49 -9.70 6.25 -1.51
C THR A 49 -9.81 7.18 -2.73
N LEU A 50 -9.32 6.76 -3.90
CA LEU A 50 -9.50 7.53 -5.15
C LEU A 50 -10.96 7.58 -5.64
N LEU A 51 -11.82 6.69 -5.17
CA LEU A 51 -13.25 6.65 -5.49
C LEU A 51 -14.10 7.42 -4.47
N ASP A 52 -13.51 7.91 -3.37
CA ASP A 52 -14.20 8.72 -2.37
C ASP A 52 -14.51 10.13 -2.91
N GLN A 53 -15.67 10.67 -2.54
CA GLN A 53 -16.36 11.74 -3.31
C GLN A 53 -15.86 13.17 -3.04
N ASN A 54 -14.59 13.38 -2.72
CA ASN A 54 -14.06 14.73 -2.44
C ASN A 54 -12.71 15.03 -3.13
N ILE A 55 -12.41 14.37 -4.25
CA ILE A 55 -11.18 14.65 -5.01
C ILE A 55 -11.45 15.73 -6.06
N ILE A 56 -10.82 16.89 -5.86
CA ILE A 56 -10.97 18.06 -6.74
C ILE A 56 -10.08 17.93 -7.99
N ASP A 57 -8.87 17.39 -7.87
CA ASP A 57 -7.94 17.26 -8.99
C ASP A 57 -7.06 16.00 -8.91
N TYR A 58 -7.31 15.06 -9.83
CA TYR A 58 -6.56 13.83 -9.97
C TYR A 58 -5.17 14.01 -10.59
N ARG A 59 -4.89 15.14 -11.27
CA ARG A 59 -3.60 15.37 -11.94
C ARG A 59 -2.47 15.48 -10.94
N PHE A 60 -2.68 16.20 -9.84
CA PHE A 60 -1.71 16.32 -8.76
C PHE A 60 -1.47 14.97 -8.07
N ILE A 61 -2.53 14.20 -7.82
CA ILE A 61 -2.42 12.87 -7.20
C ILE A 61 -1.63 11.92 -8.10
N ALA A 62 -1.97 11.85 -9.39
CA ALA A 62 -1.27 11.00 -10.34
C ALA A 62 0.21 11.41 -10.50
N GLY A 63 0.48 12.72 -10.57
CA GLY A 63 1.84 13.26 -10.64
C GLY A 63 2.66 12.92 -9.39
N ALA A 64 2.09 13.11 -8.20
CA ALA A 64 2.74 12.80 -6.93
C ALA A 64 2.95 11.29 -6.75
N LEU A 65 1.96 10.46 -7.10
CA LEU A 65 2.05 9.00 -7.03
C LEU A 65 3.15 8.49 -7.98
N ALA A 66 3.21 9.00 -9.20
CA ALA A 66 4.25 8.62 -10.16
C ALA A 66 5.65 9.05 -9.67
N ALA A 67 5.82 10.31 -9.27
CA ALA A 67 7.10 10.83 -8.80
C ALA A 67 7.59 10.08 -7.54
N GLY A 68 6.72 9.93 -6.54
CA GLY A 68 7.03 9.22 -5.30
C GLY A 68 7.35 7.74 -5.54
N SER A 69 6.59 7.06 -6.40
CA SER A 69 6.84 5.65 -6.74
C SER A 69 8.19 5.46 -7.45
N VAL A 70 8.54 6.36 -8.38
CA VAL A 70 9.83 6.33 -9.09
C VAL A 70 10.98 6.52 -8.11
N VAL A 71 10.94 7.57 -7.29
CA VAL A 71 11.99 7.85 -6.30
C VAL A 71 12.11 6.70 -5.29
N GLY A 72 10.98 6.23 -4.76
CA GLY A 72 10.95 5.10 -3.81
C GLY A 72 11.51 3.82 -4.40
N TYR A 73 11.16 3.47 -5.65
CA TYR A 73 11.69 2.28 -6.32
C TYR A 73 13.21 2.34 -6.49
N PHE A 74 13.74 3.47 -6.95
CA PHE A 74 15.19 3.62 -7.12
C PHE A 74 15.93 3.60 -5.78
N ALA A 75 15.42 4.29 -4.76
CA ALA A 75 16.01 4.27 -3.42
C ALA A 75 16.02 2.83 -2.85
N ALA A 76 14.90 2.13 -2.91
CA ALA A 76 14.77 0.78 -2.35
C ALA A 76 15.64 -0.28 -3.05
N THR A 77 15.92 -0.11 -4.35
CA THR A 77 16.68 -1.10 -5.14
C THR A 77 18.19 -0.83 -5.22
N LYS A 78 18.63 0.40 -4.93
CA LYS A 78 20.03 0.82 -5.08
C LYS A 78 20.79 0.93 -3.75
N VAL A 79 20.09 0.99 -2.61
CA VAL A 79 20.72 1.06 -1.29
C VAL A 79 21.40 -0.26 -0.93
N LYS A 80 22.56 -0.18 -0.27
CA LYS A 80 23.29 -1.37 0.21
C LYS A 80 22.52 -2.02 1.36
N MET A 81 22.52 -3.36 1.42
CA MET A 81 21.87 -4.10 2.52
C MET A 81 22.38 -3.71 3.92
N THR A 82 23.61 -3.21 4.01
CA THR A 82 24.22 -2.70 5.25
C THR A 82 23.58 -1.41 5.75
N SER A 83 22.94 -0.65 4.86
CA SER A 83 22.31 0.64 5.13
C SER A 83 20.78 0.56 5.10
N MET A 84 20.24 -0.65 5.28
CA MET A 84 18.79 -0.84 5.39
C MET A 84 18.19 -0.15 6.63
N PRO A 85 18.83 -0.13 7.82
CA PRO A 85 18.26 0.54 9.00
C PRO A 85 17.99 2.04 8.80
N GLU A 86 18.79 2.75 7.99
CA GLU A 86 18.58 4.18 7.69
C GLU A 86 17.56 4.44 6.57
N MET A 87 17.15 3.40 5.85
CA MET A 87 16.16 3.49 4.77
C MET A 87 14.72 3.24 5.29
N VAL A 88 14.58 2.56 6.43
CA VAL A 88 13.32 2.35 7.15
C VAL A 88 12.86 3.64 7.83
#